data_AF-A0A2U9CJK7-F1
#
_entry.id   AF-A0A2U9CJK7-F1
#
_cell.length_a   1.000
_cell.length_b   1.000
_cell.length_c   1.000
_cell.angle_alpha   90.00
_cell.angle_beta   90.00
_cell.angle_gamma   90.00
#
_symmetry.space_group_name_H-M   'P 1'
#
loop_
_entity.id
_entity.type
_entity.pdbx_description
1 polymer ?
#
loop_
_entity_poly.entity_id
_entity_poly.type
_entity_poly.pdbx_seq_one_letter_code
_entity_poly.pdbx_strand_id
1 'polypeptide(L)'
;MDGEAGDVMVTSANRKRSVVTGSARKMKDNAADWHNLMMRWNKLNEDGFNVAEKIVNIRLSQSDQQLLVGESSSSSSAAPAGGAAELEDECCKLQDVVNKMVAVVTKMECLMTSQRGIQDLEEFQFGPEGRKVPQFHTWNTKQFG
;
A
#
# COMPACT_ATOMS: atom_id res chain seq x y z
N MET A 1 -26.27 54.78 -19.59
CA MET A 1 -25.46 55.48 -18.57
C MET A 1 -25.26 54.50 -17.42
N ASP A 2 -24.56 53.39 -17.67
CA ASP A 2 -23.11 53.27 -17.84
C ASP A 2 -22.37 53.51 -16.51
N GLY A 3 -21.67 52.47 -16.07
CA GLY A 3 -20.86 52.48 -14.86
C GLY A 3 -20.48 51.07 -14.40
N GLU A 4 -19.86 50.31 -15.29
CA GLU A 4 -19.15 49.06 -15.00
C GLU A 4 -17.84 49.33 -14.24
N ALA A 5 -17.32 48.26 -13.62
CA ALA A 5 -15.92 47.97 -13.29
C ALA A 5 -15.47 48.18 -11.84
N GLY A 6 -15.15 47.04 -11.22
CA GLY A 6 -14.45 46.96 -9.94
C GLY A 6 -14.28 45.51 -9.50
N ASP A 7 -13.74 44.67 -10.38
CA ASP A 7 -13.21 43.34 -10.08
C ASP A 7 -12.24 43.43 -8.89
N VAL A 8 -12.71 43.09 -7.69
CA VAL A 8 -11.82 42.87 -6.54
C VAL A 8 -11.35 41.42 -6.64
N MET A 9 -10.39 41.25 -7.53
CA MET A 9 -9.43 40.16 -7.52
C MET A 9 -8.85 40.05 -6.10
N VAL A 10 -9.40 39.15 -5.29
CA VAL A 10 -8.80 38.76 -4.01
C VAL A 10 -7.54 37.99 -4.36
N THR A 11 -6.48 38.77 -4.43
CA THR A 11 -5.10 38.36 -4.63
C THR A 11 -4.75 37.24 -3.65
N SER A 12 -4.06 36.24 -4.21
CA SER A 12 -3.42 35.12 -3.53
C SER A 12 -2.45 35.64 -2.46
N ALA A 13 -2.98 36.01 -1.30
CA ALA A 13 -2.21 36.44 -0.16
C ALA A 13 -1.79 35.21 0.64
N ASN A 14 -0.59 34.72 0.31
CA ASN A 14 0.30 34.02 1.23
C ASN A 14 -0.38 32.95 2.10
N ARG A 15 -0.58 31.75 1.53
CA ARG A 15 -0.89 30.54 2.30
C ARG A 15 0.31 30.23 3.20
N LYS A 16 0.42 30.93 4.34
CA LYS A 16 1.28 30.52 5.46
C LYS A 16 0.92 29.07 5.71
N ARG A 17 1.84 28.13 5.42
CA ARG A 17 1.65 26.71 5.76
C ARG A 17 1.39 26.67 7.26
N SER A 18 0.12 26.57 7.66
CA SER A 18 -0.19 26.24 9.03
C SER A 18 0.50 24.92 9.29
N VAL A 19 1.29 24.87 10.35
CA VAL A 19 1.90 23.62 10.80
C VAL A 19 0.72 22.77 11.27
N VAL A 20 0.20 21.95 10.35
CA VAL A 20 -0.90 21.04 10.62
C VAL A 20 -0.44 20.15 11.76
N THR A 21 -1.19 20.07 12.87
CA THR A 21 -0.89 19.23 14.04
C THR A 21 -2.07 18.32 14.33
N GLY A 22 -1.90 17.33 15.21
CA GLY A 22 -2.98 16.42 15.59
C GLY A 22 -3.51 15.58 14.42
N SER A 23 -4.83 15.39 14.38
CA SER A 23 -5.53 14.52 13.43
C SER A 23 -5.27 14.88 11.98
N ALA A 24 -5.31 16.17 11.63
CA ALA A 24 -5.12 16.63 10.25
C ALA A 24 -3.72 16.30 9.72
N ARG A 25 -2.68 16.28 10.58
CA ARG A 25 -1.33 15.86 10.18
C ARG A 25 -1.32 14.36 9.92
N LYS A 26 -1.85 13.58 10.87
CA LYS A 26 -1.92 12.13 10.75
C LYS A 26 -2.69 11.68 9.51
N MET A 27 -3.78 12.36 9.16
CA MET A 27 -4.53 12.08 7.93
C MET A 27 -3.68 12.32 6.67
N LYS A 28 -2.90 13.41 6.65
CA LYS A 28 -2.00 13.70 5.53
C LYS A 28 -0.88 12.66 5.41
N ASP A 29 -0.29 12.27 6.54
CA ASP A 29 0.77 11.26 6.58
C ASP A 29 0.20 9.89 6.16
N ASN A 30 -0.97 9.48 6.67
CA ASN A 30 -1.68 8.27 6.25
C ASN A 30 -1.94 8.26 4.74
N ALA A 31 -2.34 9.38 4.15
CA ALA A 31 -2.58 9.49 2.71
C ALA A 31 -1.28 9.28 1.89
N ALA A 32 -0.16 9.84 2.36
CA ALA A 32 1.14 9.62 1.73
C ALA A 32 1.58 8.16 1.84
N ASP A 33 1.41 7.54 3.01
CA ASP A 33 1.74 6.13 3.23
C ASP A 33 0.87 5.20 2.39
N TRP A 34 -0.43 5.49 2.27
CA TRP A 34 -1.33 4.78 1.37
C TRP A 34 -0.86 4.82 -0.07
N HIS A 35 -0.50 6.02 -0.57
CA HIS A 35 0.03 6.16 -1.93
C HIS A 35 1.32 5.34 -2.12
N ASN A 36 2.24 5.42 -1.17
CA ASN A 36 3.49 4.64 -1.21
C ASN A 36 3.24 3.12 -1.20
N LEU A 37 2.27 2.64 -0.42
CA LEU A 37 1.89 1.24 -0.38
C LEU A 37 1.22 0.79 -1.68
N MET A 38 0.37 1.62 -2.29
CA MET A 38 -0.23 1.34 -3.61
C MET A 38 0.82 1.21 -4.70
N MET A 39 1.82 2.10 -4.73
CA MET A 39 2.93 2.00 -5.69
C MET A 39 3.72 0.70 -5.50
N ARG A 40 3.98 0.30 -4.26
CA ARG A 40 4.65 -0.97 -3.95
C ARG A 40 3.81 -2.19 -4.35
N TRP A 41 2.50 -2.14 -4.10
CA TRP A 41 1.57 -3.19 -4.50
C TRP A 41 1.56 -3.40 -6.01
N ASN A 42 1.46 -2.33 -6.79
CA ASN A 42 1.48 -2.39 -8.25
C ASN A 42 2.79 -3.02 -8.77
N LYS A 43 3.93 -2.57 -8.25
CA LYS A 43 5.22 -3.15 -8.60
C LYS A 43 5.29 -4.65 -8.27
N LEU A 44 4.83 -5.06 -7.09
CA LEU A 44 4.84 -6.47 -6.70
C LEU A 44 3.90 -7.32 -7.58
N ASN A 45 2.77 -6.77 -8.02
CA ASN A 45 1.91 -7.47 -8.99
C ASN A 45 2.62 -7.68 -10.31
N GLU A 46 3.25 -6.65 -10.87
CA GLU A 46 4.03 -6.75 -12.11
C GLU A 46 5.17 -7.78 -11.96
N ASP A 47 5.94 -7.68 -10.89
CA ASP A 47 7.01 -8.64 -10.58
C ASP A 47 6.47 -10.07 -10.46
N GLY A 48 5.32 -10.26 -9.80
CA GLY A 48 4.67 -11.56 -9.64
C GLY A 48 4.18 -12.16 -10.95
N PHE A 49 3.56 -11.35 -11.83
CA PHE A 49 3.15 -11.79 -13.16
C PHE A 49 4.35 -12.18 -14.02
N ASN A 50 5.44 -11.41 -13.98
CA ASN A 50 6.66 -11.73 -14.71
C ASN A 50 7.28 -13.07 -14.26
N VAL A 51 7.29 -13.35 -12.95
CA VAL A 51 7.76 -14.65 -12.42
C VAL A 51 6.82 -15.79 -12.83
N ALA A 52 5.50 -15.58 -12.73
CA ALA A 52 4.51 -16.57 -13.16
C ALA A 52 4.61 -16.90 -14.66
N GLU A 53 4.85 -15.89 -15.50
CA GLU A 53 5.09 -16.09 -16.94
C GLU A 53 6.31 -16.97 -17.21
N LYS A 54 7.43 -16.73 -16.51
CA LYS A 54 8.62 -17.59 -16.61
C LYS A 54 8.35 -19.03 -16.21
N ILE A 55 7.62 -19.25 -15.10
CA ILE A 55 7.22 -20.58 -14.65
C ILE A 55 6.45 -21.31 -15.76
N VAL A 56 5.46 -20.63 -16.36
CA VAL A 56 4.66 -21.19 -17.45
C VAL A 56 5.53 -21.50 -18.66
N ASN A 57 6.43 -20.61 -19.06
CA ASN A 57 7.35 -20.80 -20.18
C ASN A 57 8.31 -21.99 -19.97
N ILE A 58 8.84 -22.17 -18.76
CA ILE A 58 9.66 -23.34 -18.40
C ILE A 58 8.84 -24.64 -18.55
N ARG A 59 7.59 -24.65 -18.06
CA ARG A 59 6.70 -25.81 -18.17
C ARG A 59 6.32 -26.16 -19.61
N LEU A 60 6.05 -25.15 -20.44
CA LEU A 60 5.79 -25.32 -21.87
C LEU A 60 7.00 -25.94 -22.57
N SER A 61 8.20 -25.39 -22.32
CA SER A 61 9.44 -25.90 -22.92
C SER A 61 9.75 -27.35 -22.53
N GLN A 62 9.44 -27.75 -21.28
CA GLN A 62 9.55 -29.13 -20.81
C GLN A 62 8.55 -30.06 -21.49
N SER A 63 7.33 -29.58 -21.75
CA SER A 63 6.27 -30.34 -22.41
C SER A 63 6.57 -30.56 -23.89
N ASP A 64 7.07 -29.52 -24.58
CA ASP A 64 7.48 -29.59 -25.98
C ASP A 64 8.67 -30.55 -26.17
N GLN A 65 9.63 -30.54 -25.24
CA GLN A 65 10.74 -31.51 -25.24
C GLN A 65 10.26 -32.96 -25.04
N GLN A 66 9.25 -33.20 -24.19
CA GLN A 66 8.69 -34.54 -24.00
C GLN A 66 7.96 -35.05 -25.25
N LEU A 67 7.26 -34.17 -25.97
CA LEU A 67 6.57 -34.51 -27.22
C LEU A 67 7.55 -34.93 -28.33
N LEU A 68 8.70 -34.25 -28.45
CA LEU A 68 9.72 -34.53 -29.47
C LEU A 68 10.52 -35.83 -29.21
N VAL A 69 10.60 -36.29 -27.96
CA VAL A 69 11.32 -37.52 -27.58
C VAL A 69 10.44 -38.78 -27.73
N GLY A 70 9.12 -38.61 -27.87
CA GLY A 70 8.14 -39.71 -28.01
C GLY A 70 8.19 -40.49 -29.32
N GLU A 71 8.95 -40.05 -30.33
CA GLU A 71 8.96 -40.66 -31.67
C GLU A 71 10.21 -41.53 -31.96
N SER A 72 11.15 -41.66 -31.01
CA SER A 72 12.33 -42.52 -31.19
C SER A 72 12.56 -43.45 -30.00
N SER A 73 12.37 -44.73 -30.26
CA SER A 73 12.43 -45.87 -29.34
C SER A 73 13.61 -45.87 -28.35
N SER A 74 13.28 -46.19 -27.10
CA SER A 74 14.05 -46.98 -26.13
C SER A 74 15.50 -46.55 -25.84
N SER A 75 15.71 -45.79 -24.76
CA SER A 75 16.63 -46.13 -23.65
C SER A 75 16.91 -44.93 -22.73
N SER A 76 16.99 -45.24 -21.43
CA SER A 76 17.67 -44.45 -20.38
C SER A 76 16.95 -43.20 -19.86
N SER A 77 16.25 -43.42 -18.75
CA SER A 77 15.80 -42.43 -17.79
C SER A 77 16.90 -41.45 -17.38
N ALA A 78 16.81 -40.22 -17.87
CA ALA A 78 17.24 -39.04 -17.13
C ALA A 78 16.20 -37.96 -17.42
N ALA A 79 15.32 -37.70 -16.46
CA ALA A 79 14.52 -36.47 -16.46
C ALA A 79 15.50 -35.29 -16.66
N PRO A 80 15.15 -34.25 -17.44
CA PRO A 80 16.05 -33.13 -17.67
C PRO A 80 16.26 -32.38 -16.35
N ALA A 81 17.29 -32.77 -15.60
CA ALA A 81 17.58 -32.26 -14.26
C ALA A 81 17.83 -30.75 -14.23
N GLY A 82 18.14 -30.14 -15.37
CA GLY A 82 18.33 -28.69 -15.51
C GLY A 82 17.04 -27.87 -15.31
N GLY A 83 15.91 -28.32 -15.84
CA GLY A 83 14.66 -27.55 -15.79
C GLY A 83 13.93 -27.62 -14.44
N ALA A 84 14.18 -28.68 -13.64
CA ALA A 84 13.54 -28.84 -12.34
C ALA A 84 14.10 -27.86 -11.30
N ALA A 85 15.41 -27.64 -11.29
CA ALA A 85 16.06 -26.70 -10.38
C ALA A 85 15.70 -25.24 -10.70
N GLU A 86 15.66 -24.87 -11.98
CA GLU A 86 15.24 -23.53 -12.42
C GLU A 86 13.78 -23.25 -12.09
N LEU A 87 12.90 -24.25 -12.26
CA LEU A 87 11.50 -24.14 -11.89
C LEU A 87 11.31 -23.94 -10.38
N GLU A 88 12.06 -24.68 -9.55
CA GLU A 88 12.01 -24.53 -8.08
C GLU A 88 12.46 -23.13 -7.66
N ASP A 89 13.53 -22.60 -8.28
CA ASP A 89 14.02 -21.24 -8.03
C ASP A 89 12.97 -20.17 -8.39
N GLU A 90 12.30 -20.28 -9.53
CA GLU A 90 11.21 -19.35 -9.89
C GLU A 90 9.99 -19.52 -8.97
N CYS A 91 9.66 -20.72 -8.51
CA CYS A 91 8.62 -20.92 -7.49
C CYS A 91 8.98 -20.23 -6.16
N CYS A 92 10.23 -20.35 -5.72
CA CYS A 92 10.74 -19.68 -4.53
C CYS A 92 10.66 -18.15 -4.66
N LYS A 93 11.04 -17.60 -5.83
CA LYS A 93 10.90 -16.16 -6.12
C LYS A 93 9.44 -15.71 -6.07
N LEU A 94 8.51 -16.50 -6.62
CA LEU A 94 7.09 -16.17 -6.57
C LEU A 94 6.58 -16.15 -5.12
N GLN A 95 6.99 -17.13 -4.32
CA GLN A 95 6.64 -17.18 -2.89
C GLN A 95 7.14 -15.94 -2.15
N ASP A 96 8.35 -15.46 -2.44
CA ASP A 96 8.89 -14.23 -1.87
C ASP A 96 8.09 -12.98 -2.28
N VAL A 97 7.63 -12.91 -3.53
CA VAL A 97 6.75 -11.82 -3.99
C VAL A 97 5.44 -11.85 -3.20
N VAL A 98 4.80 -13.02 -3.07
CA VAL A 98 3.56 -13.17 -2.30
C VAL A 98 3.76 -12.78 -0.83
N ASN A 99 4.86 -13.20 -0.20
CA ASN A 99 5.18 -12.81 1.18
C ASN A 99 5.30 -11.28 1.33
N LYS A 100 5.93 -10.61 0.36
CA LYS A 100 6.01 -9.14 0.33
C LYS A 100 4.65 -8.50 0.11
N MET A 101 3.79 -9.08 -0.73
CA MET A 101 2.41 -8.61 -0.95
C MET A 101 1.59 -8.70 0.33
N VAL A 102 1.68 -9.81 1.07
CA VAL A 102 1.05 -9.96 2.40
C VAL A 102 1.50 -8.83 3.33
N ALA A 103 2.80 -8.56 3.40
CA ALA A 103 3.32 -7.47 4.24
C ALA A 103 2.81 -6.08 3.84
N VAL A 104 2.54 -5.84 2.55
CA VAL A 104 1.92 -4.59 2.07
C VAL A 104 0.46 -4.51 2.54
N VAL A 105 -0.32 -5.58 2.38
CA VAL A 105 -1.72 -5.65 2.81
C VAL A 105 -1.84 -5.44 4.33
N THR A 106 -1.00 -6.10 5.13
CA THR A 106 -1.00 -5.89 6.59
C THR A 106 -0.73 -4.44 6.97
N LYS A 107 0.15 -3.73 6.24
CA LYS A 107 0.38 -2.30 6.47
C LYS A 107 -0.83 -1.45 6.08
N MET A 108 -1.49 -1.78 4.97
CA MET A 108 -2.73 -1.11 4.54
C MET A 108 -3.85 -1.29 5.58
N GLU A 109 -4.03 -2.50 6.11
CA GLU A 109 -4.98 -2.78 7.19
C GLU A 109 -4.66 -1.97 8.45
N CYS A 110 -3.38 -1.89 8.83
CA CYS A 110 -2.94 -1.03 9.94
C CYS A 110 -3.30 0.44 9.71
N LEU A 111 -3.09 0.98 8.50
CA LEU A 111 -3.52 2.33 8.16
C LEU A 111 -5.04 2.52 8.26
N MET A 112 -5.85 1.52 7.88
CA MET A 112 -7.30 1.56 8.07
C MET A 112 -7.68 1.66 9.54
N THR A 113 -7.04 0.87 10.41
CA THR A 113 -7.31 0.93 11.86
C THR A 113 -6.90 2.29 12.46
N SER A 114 -5.75 2.84 12.04
CA SER A 114 -5.30 4.18 12.44
C SER A 114 -6.30 5.25 12.00
N GLN A 115 -6.76 5.19 10.73
CA GLN A 115 -7.77 6.10 10.19
C GLN A 115 -9.10 5.97 10.94
N ARG A 116 -9.47 4.76 11.37
CA ARG A 116 -10.66 4.55 12.18
C ARG A 116 -10.56 5.27 13.51
N GLY A 117 -9.45 5.07 14.24
CA GLY A 117 -9.20 5.75 15.50
C GLY A 117 -9.16 7.28 15.38
N ILE A 118 -8.70 7.82 14.25
CA ILE A 118 -8.78 9.27 13.99
C ILE A 118 -10.24 9.71 13.84
N GLN A 119 -11.06 9.00 13.05
CA GLN A 119 -12.48 9.36 12.90
C GLN A 119 -13.21 9.31 14.25
N ASP A 120 -12.98 8.26 15.05
CA ASP A 120 -13.64 8.11 16.35
C ASP A 120 -13.23 9.26 17.30
N LEU A 121 -11.97 9.69 17.23
CA LEU A 121 -11.47 10.81 18.01
C LEU A 121 -12.08 12.15 17.57
N GLU A 122 -12.23 12.38 16.27
CA GLU A 122 -12.87 13.59 15.73
C GLU A 122 -14.35 13.64 16.08
N GLU A 123 -15.07 12.51 15.95
CA GLU A 123 -16.47 12.39 16.36
C GLU A 123 -16.64 12.68 17.87
N PHE A 124 -15.75 12.14 18.70
CA PHE A 124 -15.76 12.41 20.14
C PHE A 124 -15.51 13.89 20.47
N GLN A 125 -14.63 14.57 19.72
CA GLN A 125 -14.27 15.96 20.01
C GLN A 125 -15.28 16.96 19.43
N PHE A 126 -15.76 16.72 18.22
CA PHE A 126 -16.49 17.71 17.42
C PHE A 126 -17.84 17.21 16.88
N GLY A 127 -18.22 15.96 17.15
CA GLY A 127 -19.50 15.39 16.74
C GLY A 127 -20.71 16.02 17.46
N PRO A 128 -21.94 15.60 17.15
CA PRO A 128 -23.17 16.15 17.73
C PRO A 128 -23.25 15.98 19.26
N GLU A 129 -22.73 14.86 19.76
CA GLU A 129 -22.56 14.54 21.18
C GLU A 129 -21.19 15.00 21.72
N GLY A 130 -20.44 15.77 20.91
CA GLY A 130 -19.03 16.07 21.09
C GLY A 130 -18.68 16.68 22.45
N ARG A 131 -17.40 16.59 22.79
CA ARG A 131 -16.87 16.91 24.10
C ARG A 131 -17.31 18.30 24.62
N LYS A 132 -18.12 18.32 25.69
CA LYS A 132 -18.61 19.57 26.34
C LYS A 132 -17.55 20.35 27.12
N VAL A 133 -16.49 19.70 27.63
CA VAL A 133 -15.43 20.31 28.45
C VAL A 133 -14.07 19.67 28.15
N PRO A 134 -12.95 20.41 28.05
CA PRO A 134 -11.63 19.83 27.83
C PRO A 134 -11.26 18.77 28.89
N GLN A 135 -10.67 17.65 28.46
CA GLN A 135 -10.32 16.52 29.34
C GLN A 135 -9.14 16.83 30.29
N PHE A 136 -8.39 17.90 30.02
CA PHE A 136 -7.31 18.33 30.88
C PHE A 136 -7.87 19.06 32.10
N HIS A 137 -8.02 18.32 33.19
CA HIS A 137 -8.05 18.89 34.53
C HIS A 137 -6.61 19.30 34.82
N THR A 138 -6.21 20.51 34.43
CA THR A 138 -5.01 21.10 35.01
C THR A 138 -5.20 21.09 36.53
N TRP A 139 -4.17 20.63 37.24
CA TRP A 139 -4.17 20.70 38.69
C TRP A 139 -4.40 22.16 39.09
N ASN A 140 -5.38 22.38 39.96
CA ASN A 140 -5.67 23.72 40.45
C ASN A 140 -4.44 24.20 41.24
N THR A 141 -3.77 25.24 40.77
CA THR A 141 -2.61 25.84 41.46
C THR A 141 -2.93 26.30 42.88
N LYS A 142 -4.21 26.52 43.23
CA LYS A 142 -4.67 26.79 44.60
C LYS A 142 -4.53 25.60 45.56
N GLN A 143 -4.25 24.39 45.08
CA GLN A 143 -3.97 23.21 45.91
C GLN A 143 -2.48 23.05 46.26
N PHE A 144 -1.62 23.94 45.73
CA PHE A 144 -0.18 23.99 45.99
C PHE A 144 0.25 25.32 46.61
N GLY A 145 -0.68 26.00 47.30
CA GLY A 145 -0.44 27.25 48.04
C GLY A 145 -0.35 27.01 49.54
#